data_AF-A0A6J1WNQ7-F1
#
_entry.id   AF-A0A6J1WNQ7-F1
#
_cell.length_a   1.000
_cell.length_b   1.000
_cell.length_c   1.000
_cell.angle_alpha   90.00
_cell.angle_beta   90.00
_cell.angle_gamma   90.00
#
_symmetry.space_group_name_H-M   'P 1'
#
loop_
_entity.id
_entity.type
_entity.pdbx_description
1 polymer ?
#
loop_
_entity_poly.entity_id
_entity_poly.type
_entity_poly.pdbx_seq_one_letter_code
_entity_poly.pdbx_strand_id
1 'polypeptide(L)'
;MAVIKRKDNQKISIESHDGQELLLPGVHLDPWACPMPPDRQYTCRWRHGVVRVYRSEADADAHRPLRYRFISFKQYVEDMNRLSDMMADGPLKSFCYRRLSYLSSKFKMHVLLNELHELALQKAVPHRDFYNVRKVDTHIHAASCMNQKHLLRFIKRTLRQNAHEVVTVQAGVPKTLKSVFEDMQLEAYDLNVDILDVHADRNTFHRFDRFNAKYNPVGESRLREVFLKTDNHMNGTYFARIIKEVMVDLQENKYTYAEPRISIYCKNKNEWSKLATWALRNDVHSPHVRWLVQVPRLYDIYRINKLLRNFQEFLDNLFDPLFQVSVDPSSNPELHKFLTHVIGFDSVDDESKPENPNLHEHTKTPELWDDEENPPYAYYLYYMYANLVMLNQLRKEQGLNTFVLRPHCGEAGPATHLSAAFLLAENISHGLMLRK
;
A
#
# COMPACT_ATOMS: atom_id res chain seq x y z
N MET A 1 -73.55 1.47 0.33
CA MET A 1 -72.54 2.53 0.47
C MET A 1 -71.41 2.01 1.33
N ALA A 2 -70.17 2.41 0.99
CA ALA A 2 -68.88 2.07 1.62
C ALA A 2 -68.24 0.72 1.21
N VAL A 3 -67.54 0.77 0.08
CA VAL A 3 -66.45 -0.14 -0.31
C VAL A 3 -65.25 0.14 0.60
N ILE A 4 -64.85 -0.83 1.43
CA ILE A 4 -63.58 -0.76 2.17
C ILE A 4 -62.52 -1.44 1.30
N LYS A 5 -61.76 -0.62 0.56
CA LYS A 5 -60.56 -1.03 -0.19
C LYS A 5 -59.50 -1.54 0.79
N ARG A 6 -58.99 -2.76 0.53
CA ARG A 6 -57.78 -3.32 1.15
C ARG A 6 -56.61 -2.37 0.88
N LYS A 7 -55.90 -1.98 1.94
CA LYS A 7 -54.64 -1.23 1.85
C LYS A 7 -53.61 -2.04 1.07
N ASP A 8 -53.06 -1.40 0.05
CA ASP A 8 -52.00 -1.91 -0.80
C ASP A 8 -50.74 -2.30 -0.01
N ASN A 9 -50.17 -3.43 -0.40
CA ASN A 9 -48.79 -3.80 -0.12
C ASN A 9 -47.87 -2.67 -0.56
N GLN A 10 -47.34 -1.90 0.39
CA GLN A 10 -46.14 -1.11 0.18
C GLN A 10 -44.98 -2.07 -0.08
N LYS A 11 -44.74 -2.37 -1.36
CA LYS A 11 -43.40 -2.74 -1.83
C LYS A 11 -42.51 -1.55 -1.48
N ILE A 12 -41.71 -1.71 -0.43
CA ILE A 12 -40.57 -0.84 -0.17
C ILE A 12 -39.60 -1.13 -1.32
N SER A 13 -39.72 -0.36 -2.40
CA SER A 13 -38.66 -0.24 -3.39
C SER A 13 -37.49 0.40 -2.67
N ILE A 14 -36.50 -0.43 -2.31
CA ILE A 14 -35.16 0.08 -2.03
C ILE A 14 -34.70 0.66 -3.35
N GLU A 15 -34.87 1.97 -3.50
CA GLU A 15 -34.26 2.73 -4.56
C GLU A 15 -32.76 2.48 -4.47
N SER A 16 -32.27 1.62 -5.36
CA SER A 16 -30.86 1.58 -5.70
C SER A 16 -30.52 2.98 -6.21
N HIS A 17 -29.88 3.80 -5.39
CA HIS A 17 -29.10 4.93 -5.86
C HIS A 17 -27.91 4.42 -6.67
N ASP A 18 -28.19 3.84 -7.85
CA ASP A 18 -27.26 3.83 -8.97
C ASP A 18 -27.34 5.22 -9.61
N GLY A 19 -26.89 6.22 -8.86
CA GLY A 19 -26.57 7.55 -9.37
C GLY A 19 -25.23 7.52 -10.09
N GLN A 20 -25.10 6.67 -11.12
CA GLN A 20 -24.14 6.93 -12.18
C GLN A 20 -24.87 7.80 -13.18
N GLU A 21 -24.54 9.10 -13.22
CA GLU A 21 -24.74 9.88 -14.43
C GLU A 21 -24.18 9.06 -15.58
N LEU A 22 -25.07 8.59 -16.46
CA LEU A 22 -24.72 8.00 -17.74
C LEU A 22 -24.03 9.10 -18.54
N LEU A 23 -22.71 9.20 -18.38
CA LEU A 23 -21.85 10.03 -19.21
C LEU A 23 -22.13 9.68 -20.67
N LEU A 24 -22.45 10.70 -21.46
CA LEU A 24 -22.68 10.58 -22.89
C LEU A 24 -21.48 9.84 -23.53
N PRO A 25 -21.71 8.86 -24.44
CA PRO A 25 -20.62 8.19 -25.13
C PRO A 25 -19.85 9.21 -25.96
N GLY A 26 -18.59 9.47 -25.58
CA GLY A 26 -17.69 10.36 -26.32
C GLY A 26 -17.12 11.55 -25.55
N VAL A 27 -17.50 11.79 -24.30
CA VAL A 27 -16.79 12.77 -23.45
C VAL A 27 -15.62 12.08 -22.76
N HIS A 28 -14.43 12.21 -23.35
CA HIS A 28 -13.19 11.76 -22.73
C HIS A 28 -12.83 12.75 -21.60
N LEU A 29 -13.44 12.59 -20.42
CA LEU A 29 -12.96 13.29 -19.22
C LEU A 29 -11.54 12.80 -18.92
N ASP A 30 -10.62 13.73 -18.66
CA ASP A 30 -9.27 13.38 -18.18
C ASP A 30 -9.42 12.57 -16.89
N PRO A 31 -9.04 11.27 -16.87
CA PRO A 31 -9.19 10.44 -15.68
C PRO A 31 -8.31 10.92 -14.52
N TRP A 32 -7.31 11.75 -14.82
CA TRP A 32 -6.44 12.40 -13.84
C TRP A 32 -6.88 13.81 -13.48
N ALA A 33 -8.05 14.27 -13.96
CA ALA A 33 -8.59 15.56 -13.56
C ALA A 33 -8.88 15.56 -12.06
N CYS A 34 -8.33 16.53 -11.35
CA CYS A 34 -8.58 16.72 -9.93
C CYS A 34 -8.65 18.21 -9.56
N PRO A 35 -9.30 18.55 -8.44
CA PRO A 35 -9.29 19.92 -7.93
C PRO A 35 -7.87 20.39 -7.65
N MET A 36 -7.55 21.61 -8.08
CA MET A 36 -6.29 22.30 -7.80
C MET A 36 -6.57 23.46 -6.83
N PRO A 37 -6.64 23.21 -5.50
CA PRO A 37 -6.80 24.31 -4.56
C PRO A 37 -5.60 25.27 -4.64
N PRO A 38 -5.81 26.58 -4.37
CA PRO A 38 -4.73 27.56 -4.38
C PRO A 38 -3.77 27.33 -3.22
N ASP A 39 -2.53 27.78 -3.39
CA ASP A 39 -1.51 27.75 -2.35
C ASP A 39 -1.98 28.49 -1.08
N ARG A 40 -1.87 27.78 0.05
CA ARG A 40 -2.22 28.29 1.39
C ARG A 40 -1.07 29.07 2.05
N GLN A 41 0.14 29.06 1.46
CA GLN A 41 1.37 29.66 1.98
C GLN A 41 1.75 29.15 3.37
N TYR A 42 1.32 27.93 3.71
CA TYR A 42 1.64 27.31 4.98
C TYR A 42 3.10 26.86 5.00
N THR A 43 3.75 27.02 6.15
CA THR A 43 5.13 26.58 6.36
C THR A 43 5.13 25.26 7.13
N CYS A 44 5.89 24.27 6.68
CA CYS A 44 6.07 22.99 7.37
C CYS A 44 7.48 22.94 7.99
N ARG A 45 7.58 22.58 9.28
CA ARG A 45 8.87 22.33 9.95
C ARG A 45 8.84 21.04 10.75
N TRP A 46 9.92 20.28 10.69
CA TRP A 46 10.12 19.07 11.50
C TRP A 46 10.38 19.41 12.96
N ARG A 47 9.75 18.64 13.86
CA ARG A 47 9.97 18.69 15.31
C ARG A 47 9.93 17.27 15.86
N HIS A 48 11.09 16.75 16.27
CA HIS A 48 11.24 15.41 16.85
C HIS A 48 10.64 14.33 15.95
N GLY A 49 10.96 14.34 14.65
CA GLY A 49 10.43 13.35 13.71
C GLY A 49 8.99 13.54 13.25
N VAL A 50 8.30 14.60 13.67
CA VAL A 50 6.92 14.88 13.24
C VAL A 50 6.82 16.27 12.62
N VAL A 51 6.18 16.36 11.46
CA VAL A 51 5.93 17.64 10.78
C VAL A 51 4.90 18.47 11.53
N ARG A 52 5.24 19.73 11.82
CA ARG A 52 4.32 20.76 12.31
C ARG A 52 4.03 21.74 11.20
N VAL A 53 2.76 22.05 11.00
CA VAL A 53 2.27 23.00 9.99
C VAL A 53 1.97 24.34 10.65
N TYR A 54 2.41 25.43 10.05
CA TYR A 54 2.26 26.82 10.51
C TYR A 54 1.57 27.63 9.42
N ARG A 55 0.83 28.68 9.79
CA ARG A 55 0.12 29.53 8.81
C ARG A 55 1.06 30.44 8.02
N SER A 56 2.18 30.81 8.61
CA SER A 56 3.18 31.72 8.03
C SER A 56 4.56 31.45 8.61
N GLU A 57 5.62 31.99 7.98
CA GLU A 57 6.98 31.91 8.50
C GLU A 57 7.12 32.59 9.87
N ALA A 58 6.42 33.72 10.09
CA ALA A 58 6.42 34.41 11.39
C ALA A 58 5.83 33.54 12.51
N ASP A 59 4.77 32.78 12.23
CA ASP A 59 4.21 31.82 13.19
C ASP A 59 5.13 30.62 13.43
N ALA A 60 5.89 30.22 12.41
CA ALA A 60 6.90 29.17 12.52
C ALA A 60 8.07 29.59 13.42
N ASP A 61 8.48 30.86 13.37
CA ASP A 61 9.51 31.43 14.23
C ASP A 61 8.99 31.67 15.65
N ALA A 62 7.73 32.10 15.79
CA ALA A 62 7.05 32.24 17.07
C ALA A 62 6.62 30.91 17.73
N HIS A 63 6.90 29.76 17.09
CA HIS A 63 6.54 28.42 17.56
C HIS A 63 5.04 28.24 17.83
N ARG A 64 4.19 28.79 16.94
CA ARG A 64 2.72 28.70 17.03
C ARG A 64 2.16 27.80 15.91
N PRO A 65 2.25 26.46 16.05
CA PRO A 65 1.74 25.55 15.04
C PRO A 65 0.21 25.58 14.98
N LEU A 66 -0.34 25.17 13.84
CA LEU A 66 -1.76 24.85 13.72
C LEU A 66 -2.14 23.79 14.76
N ARG A 67 -3.38 23.87 15.26
CA ARG A 67 -3.90 23.02 16.34
C ARG A 67 -4.30 21.62 15.87
N TYR A 68 -3.46 20.99 15.05
CA TYR A 68 -3.62 19.60 14.65
C TYR A 68 -3.26 18.68 15.81
N ARG A 69 -4.06 17.62 15.98
CA ARG A 69 -3.92 16.67 17.07
C ARG A 69 -3.24 15.40 16.57
N PHE A 70 -2.27 14.91 17.33
CA PHE A 70 -1.71 13.56 17.17
C PHE A 70 -1.23 13.07 18.54
N ILE A 71 -0.99 11.77 18.64
CA ILE A 71 -0.53 11.11 19.88
C ILE A 71 0.98 11.35 20.02
N SER A 72 1.43 11.85 21.16
CA SER A 72 2.86 12.05 21.41
C SER A 72 3.59 10.71 21.55
N PHE A 73 4.90 10.69 21.28
CA PHE A 73 5.69 9.45 21.37
C PHE A 73 5.67 8.88 22.78
N LYS A 74 5.73 9.76 23.79
CA LYS A 74 5.59 9.39 25.20
C LYS A 74 4.27 8.67 25.48
N GLN A 75 3.13 9.25 25.07
CA GLN A 75 1.82 8.63 25.27
C GLN A 75 1.73 7.27 24.55
N TYR A 76 2.27 7.18 23.33
CA TYR A 76 2.31 5.93 22.59
C TYR A 76 3.11 4.84 23.31
N VAL A 77 4.27 5.16 23.88
CA VAL A 77 5.07 4.22 24.66
C VAL A 77 4.33 3.79 25.94
N GLU A 78 3.69 4.72 26.64
CA GLU A 78 2.85 4.40 27.81
C GLU A 78 1.69 3.44 27.45
N ASP A 79 0.99 3.71 26.34
CA ASP A 79 -0.12 2.89 25.86
C ASP A 79 0.36 1.50 25.40
N MET A 80 1.53 1.41 24.75
CA MET A 80 2.16 0.15 24.37
C MET A 80 2.55 -0.70 25.58
N ASN A 81 3.09 -0.08 26.64
CA ASN A 81 3.42 -0.77 27.88
C ASN A 81 2.14 -1.27 28.56
N ARG A 82 1.11 -0.42 28.65
CA ARG A 82 -0.19 -0.81 29.23
C ARG A 82 -0.83 -1.97 28.47
N LEU A 83 -0.75 -1.98 27.15
CA LEU A 83 -1.25 -3.08 26.32
C LEU A 83 -0.43 -4.36 26.53
N SER A 84 0.89 -4.23 26.68
CA SER A 84 1.79 -5.34 26.98
C SER A 84 1.49 -5.96 28.35
N ASP A 85 1.18 -5.15 29.36
CA ASP A 85 0.76 -5.61 30.69
C ASP A 85 -0.56 -6.37 30.64
N MET A 86 -1.56 -5.84 29.89
CA MET A 86 -2.82 -6.54 29.65
C MET A 86 -2.60 -7.86 28.92
N MET A 87 -1.69 -7.89 27.94
CA MET A 87 -1.35 -9.13 27.24
C MET A 87 -0.61 -10.11 28.16
N ALA A 88 0.19 -9.65 29.13
CA ALA A 88 0.88 -10.53 30.07
C ALA A 88 -0.06 -11.13 31.13
N ASP A 89 -1.21 -10.48 31.41
CA ASP A 89 -2.19 -10.91 32.41
C ASP A 89 -2.84 -12.28 32.09
N GLY A 90 -2.54 -13.28 32.93
CA GLY A 90 -2.99 -14.67 32.77
C GLY A 90 -4.51 -14.88 32.88
N PRO A 91 -5.17 -14.37 33.93
CA PRO A 91 -6.63 -14.30 34.01
C PRO A 91 -7.30 -13.69 32.78
N LEU A 92 -6.80 -12.54 32.28
CA LEU A 92 -7.36 -11.87 31.11
C LEU A 92 -7.19 -12.72 29.84
N LYS A 93 -6.00 -13.28 29.61
CA LYS A 93 -5.75 -14.25 28.52
C LYS A 93 -6.72 -15.42 28.55
N SER A 94 -6.91 -16.02 29.71
CA SER A 94 -7.83 -17.15 29.90
C SER A 94 -9.27 -16.78 29.61
N PHE A 95 -9.70 -15.58 30.04
CA PHE A 95 -11.03 -15.05 29.76
C PHE A 95 -11.23 -14.82 28.25
N CYS A 96 -10.28 -14.16 27.59
CA CYS A 96 -10.32 -13.91 26.15
C CYS A 96 -10.39 -15.23 25.35
N TYR A 97 -9.57 -16.23 25.70
CA TYR A 97 -9.62 -17.54 25.05
C TYR A 97 -10.99 -18.22 25.18
N ARG A 98 -11.57 -18.23 26.40
CA ARG A 98 -12.92 -18.77 26.63
C ARG A 98 -13.96 -18.02 25.82
N ARG A 99 -13.86 -16.69 25.75
CA ARG A 99 -14.77 -15.83 24.98
C ARG A 99 -14.70 -16.13 23.49
N LEU A 100 -13.49 -16.24 22.92
CA LEU A 100 -13.28 -16.57 21.51
C LEU A 100 -13.79 -17.98 21.18
N SER A 101 -13.52 -18.96 22.06
CA SER A 101 -14.02 -20.34 21.92
C SER A 101 -15.54 -20.39 21.95
N TYR A 102 -16.16 -19.62 22.85
CA TYR A 102 -17.62 -19.47 22.90
C TYR A 102 -18.16 -18.84 21.63
N LEU A 103 -17.56 -17.75 21.11
CA LEU A 103 -17.99 -17.10 19.88
C LEU A 103 -17.89 -18.04 18.67
N SER A 104 -16.79 -18.79 18.56
CA SER A 104 -16.63 -19.80 17.51
C SER A 104 -17.69 -20.90 17.60
N SER A 105 -17.97 -21.42 18.81
CA SER A 105 -18.99 -22.44 19.02
C SER A 105 -20.40 -21.93 18.73
N LYS A 106 -20.69 -20.68 19.13
CA LYS A 106 -21.96 -20.01 18.82
C LYS A 106 -22.16 -19.87 17.31
N PHE A 107 -21.11 -19.49 16.57
CA PHE A 107 -21.19 -19.40 15.11
C PHE A 107 -21.41 -20.77 14.46
N LYS A 108 -20.71 -21.82 14.91
CA LYS A 108 -20.94 -23.19 14.43
C LYS A 108 -22.38 -23.66 14.68
N MET A 109 -22.93 -23.37 15.86
CA MET A 109 -24.33 -23.66 16.17
C MET A 109 -25.29 -22.88 15.27
N HIS A 110 -25.00 -21.60 15.02
CA HIS A 110 -25.78 -20.77 14.09
C HIS A 110 -25.82 -21.39 12.69
N VAL A 111 -24.67 -21.81 12.14
CA VAL A 111 -24.60 -22.46 10.82
C VAL A 111 -25.45 -23.73 10.81
N LEU A 112 -25.31 -24.62 11.79
CA LEU A 112 -26.10 -25.86 11.86
C LEU A 112 -27.61 -25.64 11.90
N LEU A 113 -28.06 -24.56 12.55
CA LEU A 113 -29.49 -24.26 12.70
C LEU A 113 -30.06 -23.48 11.51
N ASN A 114 -29.25 -22.65 10.85
CA ASN A 114 -29.74 -21.63 9.91
C ASN A 114 -29.24 -21.79 8.47
N GLU A 115 -28.31 -22.70 8.17
CA GLU A 115 -27.73 -22.87 6.83
C GLU A 115 -28.80 -23.02 5.73
N LEU A 116 -29.81 -23.86 5.95
CA LEU A 116 -30.90 -24.06 4.97
C LEU A 116 -31.75 -22.80 4.78
N HIS A 117 -31.94 -22.01 5.84
CA HIS A 117 -32.68 -20.76 5.77
C HIS A 117 -31.87 -19.70 5.02
N GLU A 118 -30.58 -19.55 5.33
CA GLU A 118 -29.67 -18.65 4.62
C GLU A 118 -29.57 -19.01 3.13
N LEU A 119 -29.48 -20.30 2.80
CA LEU A 119 -29.46 -20.76 1.41
C LEU A 119 -30.77 -20.42 0.67
N ALA A 120 -31.92 -20.58 1.34
CA ALA A 120 -33.21 -20.19 0.77
C ALA A 120 -33.30 -18.68 0.53
N LEU A 121 -32.81 -17.87 1.48
CA LEU A 121 -32.74 -16.41 1.34
C LEU A 121 -31.82 -15.98 0.20
N GLN A 122 -30.66 -16.61 0.04
CA GLN A 122 -29.75 -16.34 -1.09
C GLN A 122 -30.42 -16.66 -2.43
N LYS A 123 -31.10 -17.81 -2.54
CA LYS A 123 -31.85 -18.20 -3.75
C LYS A 123 -33.04 -17.29 -4.04
N ALA A 124 -33.62 -16.65 -3.03
CA ALA A 124 -34.72 -15.72 -3.18
C ALA A 124 -34.29 -14.37 -3.78
N VAL A 125 -32.99 -14.07 -3.83
CA VAL A 125 -32.45 -12.87 -4.48
C VAL A 125 -32.05 -13.21 -5.92
N PRO A 126 -32.90 -12.92 -6.93
CA PRO A 126 -32.57 -13.23 -8.31
C PRO A 126 -31.39 -12.38 -8.79
N HIS A 127 -30.62 -12.93 -9.74
CA HIS A 127 -29.49 -12.24 -10.40
C HIS A 127 -28.31 -11.84 -9.48
N ARG A 128 -28.29 -12.26 -8.22
CA ARG A 128 -27.14 -12.13 -7.32
C ARG A 128 -26.57 -13.50 -6.99
N ASP A 129 -25.32 -13.69 -7.37
CA ASP A 129 -24.54 -14.89 -7.08
C ASP A 129 -23.09 -14.48 -6.78
N PHE A 130 -22.23 -15.48 -6.60
CA PHE A 130 -20.82 -15.24 -6.34
C PHE A 130 -20.13 -14.39 -7.43
N TYR A 131 -20.56 -14.48 -8.69
CA TYR A 131 -19.96 -13.74 -9.81
C TYR A 131 -20.36 -12.27 -9.79
N ASN A 132 -21.62 -11.97 -9.46
CA ASN A 132 -22.20 -10.63 -9.50
C ASN A 132 -22.04 -9.80 -8.22
N VAL A 133 -21.38 -10.35 -7.19
CA VAL A 133 -20.98 -9.62 -5.98
C VAL A 133 -19.64 -8.94 -6.22
N ARG A 134 -19.55 -7.65 -5.85
CA ARG A 134 -18.30 -6.89 -5.94
C ARG A 134 -17.29 -7.42 -4.92
N LYS A 135 -16.09 -7.76 -5.38
CA LYS A 135 -14.98 -8.29 -4.58
C LYS A 135 -13.77 -7.39 -4.79
N VAL A 136 -13.02 -7.18 -3.72
CA VAL A 136 -11.81 -6.36 -3.73
C VAL A 136 -10.66 -7.22 -3.25
N ASP A 137 -9.61 -7.32 -4.06
CA ASP A 137 -8.33 -7.82 -3.58
C ASP A 137 -7.62 -6.69 -2.83
N THR A 138 -7.70 -6.74 -1.50
CA THR A 138 -7.14 -5.71 -0.60
C THR A 138 -5.65 -5.91 -0.31
N HIS A 139 -5.05 -7.04 -0.73
CA HIS A 139 -3.67 -7.37 -0.43
C HIS A 139 -2.94 -8.02 -1.60
N ILE A 140 -2.52 -7.18 -2.55
CA ILE A 140 -1.72 -7.59 -3.70
C ILE A 140 -0.55 -6.62 -3.94
N HIS A 141 0.61 -7.14 -4.32
CA HIS A 141 1.76 -6.32 -4.72
C HIS A 141 1.73 -6.12 -6.23
N ALA A 142 1.98 -4.89 -6.71
CA ALA A 142 1.91 -4.57 -8.14
C ALA A 142 2.85 -5.42 -8.99
N ALA A 143 4.05 -5.70 -8.49
CA ALA A 143 5.03 -6.54 -9.20
C ALA A 143 4.63 -8.03 -9.26
N SER A 144 3.63 -8.46 -8.49
CA SER A 144 3.08 -9.83 -8.48
C SER A 144 1.60 -9.89 -8.84
N CYS A 145 1.03 -8.83 -9.41
CA CYS A 145 -0.40 -8.81 -9.73
C CYS A 145 -0.77 -9.63 -10.98
N MET A 146 0.24 -10.07 -11.72
CA MET A 146 0.10 -10.79 -12.98
C MET A 146 0.32 -12.30 -12.78
N ASN A 147 -0.37 -13.11 -13.57
CA ASN A 147 -0.12 -14.55 -13.60
C ASN A 147 1.24 -14.84 -14.27
N GLN A 148 1.99 -15.81 -13.77
CA GLN A 148 3.25 -16.30 -14.35
C GLN A 148 3.16 -16.60 -15.86
N LYS A 149 2.05 -17.18 -16.33
CA LYS A 149 1.81 -17.46 -17.76
C LYS A 149 1.68 -16.18 -18.58
N HIS A 150 1.05 -15.15 -18.01
CA HIS A 150 0.88 -13.85 -18.64
C HIS A 150 2.22 -13.11 -18.72
N LEU A 151 2.98 -13.06 -17.62
CA LEU A 151 4.33 -12.48 -17.59
C LEU A 151 5.27 -13.15 -18.60
N LEU A 152 5.30 -14.49 -18.64
CA LEU A 152 6.13 -15.22 -19.61
C LEU A 152 5.77 -14.86 -21.06
N ARG A 153 4.47 -14.84 -21.38
CA ARG A 153 3.99 -14.48 -22.72
C ARG A 153 4.36 -13.04 -23.06
N PHE A 154 4.26 -12.13 -22.10
CA PHE A 154 4.65 -10.73 -22.26
C PHE A 154 6.14 -10.61 -22.59
N ILE A 155 7.01 -11.27 -21.82
CA ILE A 155 8.46 -11.27 -22.04
C ILE A 155 8.79 -11.84 -23.43
N LYS A 156 8.23 -13.01 -23.78
CA LYS A 156 8.47 -13.63 -25.11
C LYS A 156 8.01 -12.73 -26.26
N ARG A 157 6.85 -12.09 -26.13
CA ARG A 157 6.34 -11.16 -27.16
C ARG A 157 7.23 -9.92 -27.29
N THR A 158 7.64 -9.35 -26.16
CA THR A 158 8.51 -8.17 -26.13
C THR A 158 9.88 -8.47 -26.72
N LEU A 159 10.47 -9.63 -26.42
CA LEU A 159 11.74 -10.05 -26.99
C LEU A 159 11.67 -10.26 -28.51
N ARG A 160 10.52 -10.69 -29.06
CA ARG A 160 10.33 -10.82 -30.52
C ARG A 160 10.11 -9.50 -31.23
N GLN A 161 9.38 -8.57 -30.61
CA GLN A 161 8.99 -7.29 -31.24
C GLN A 161 10.04 -6.19 -31.03
N ASN A 162 10.64 -6.14 -29.84
CA ASN A 162 11.45 -5.02 -29.36
C ASN A 162 12.88 -5.44 -28.99
N ALA A 163 13.43 -6.47 -29.67
CA ALA A 163 14.75 -7.04 -29.37
C ALA A 163 15.88 -6.01 -29.32
N HIS A 164 15.79 -4.96 -30.14
CA HIS A 164 16.83 -3.95 -30.33
C HIS A 164 16.70 -2.73 -29.40
N GLU A 165 15.65 -2.65 -28.57
CA GLU A 165 15.50 -1.54 -27.62
C GLU A 165 16.59 -1.60 -26.54
N VAL A 166 17.16 -0.44 -26.20
CA VAL A 166 18.22 -0.31 -25.18
C VAL A 166 17.58 -0.30 -23.79
N VAL A 167 17.76 -1.37 -23.02
CA VAL A 167 17.04 -1.56 -21.75
C VAL A 167 17.89 -1.29 -20.51
N THR A 168 19.21 -1.30 -20.63
CA THR A 168 20.13 -1.03 -19.52
C THR A 168 21.46 -0.49 -20.04
N VAL A 169 22.15 0.29 -19.22
CA VAL A 169 23.53 0.71 -19.47
C VAL A 169 24.43 0.01 -18.45
N GLN A 170 25.39 -0.79 -18.91
CA GLN A 170 26.36 -1.47 -18.05
C GLN A 170 27.75 -0.97 -18.36
N ALA A 171 28.47 -0.46 -17.35
CA ALA A 171 29.83 0.07 -17.49
C ALA A 171 29.96 1.11 -18.64
N GLY A 172 28.93 1.94 -18.84
CA GLY A 172 28.88 2.93 -19.92
C GLY A 172 28.48 2.40 -21.30
N VAL A 173 28.29 1.08 -21.46
CA VAL A 173 27.86 0.47 -22.73
C VAL A 173 26.34 0.25 -22.71
N PRO A 174 25.58 0.80 -23.68
CA PRO A 174 24.16 0.52 -23.81
C PRO A 174 23.96 -0.93 -24.25
N LYS A 175 23.19 -1.70 -23.48
CA LYS A 175 22.81 -3.08 -23.81
C LYS A 175 21.36 -3.13 -24.27
N THR A 176 21.14 -3.77 -25.40
CA THR A 176 19.81 -4.04 -25.94
C THR A 176 19.13 -5.18 -25.18
N LEU A 177 17.81 -5.29 -25.28
CA LEU A 177 17.06 -6.40 -24.71
C LEU A 177 17.64 -7.75 -25.16
N LYS A 178 17.95 -7.87 -26.47
CA LYS A 178 18.59 -9.07 -27.02
C LYS A 178 19.94 -9.38 -26.34
N SER A 179 20.80 -8.37 -26.20
CA SER A 179 22.10 -8.53 -25.54
C SER A 179 21.96 -8.94 -24.07
N VAL A 180 20.95 -8.45 -23.35
CA VAL A 180 20.69 -8.88 -21.96
C VAL A 180 20.33 -10.37 -21.91
N PHE A 181 19.52 -10.87 -22.85
CA PHE A 181 19.20 -12.30 -22.92
C PHE A 181 20.38 -13.16 -23.39
N GLU A 182 21.18 -12.66 -24.34
CA GLU A 182 22.41 -13.32 -24.81
C GLU A 182 23.45 -13.42 -23.67
N ASP A 183 23.64 -12.37 -22.85
CA ASP A 183 24.50 -12.39 -21.66
C ASP A 183 24.09 -13.47 -20.66
N MET A 184 22.78 -13.71 -20.54
CA MET A 184 22.20 -14.69 -19.64
C MET A 184 22.25 -16.12 -20.22
N GLN A 185 22.74 -16.29 -21.45
CA GLN A 185 22.75 -17.57 -22.18
C GLN A 185 21.35 -18.19 -22.28
N LEU A 186 20.31 -17.35 -22.41
CA LEU A 186 18.91 -17.79 -22.50
C LEU A 186 18.30 -17.37 -23.82
N GLU A 187 17.80 -18.35 -24.59
CA GLU A 187 16.99 -18.04 -25.75
C GLU A 187 15.50 -17.85 -25.41
N ALA A 188 14.78 -17.13 -26.27
CA ALA A 188 13.34 -16.91 -26.14
C ALA A 188 12.53 -18.22 -26.11
N TYR A 189 13.06 -19.27 -26.74
CA TYR A 189 12.45 -20.60 -26.77
C TYR A 189 12.55 -21.29 -25.41
N ASP A 190 13.74 -21.20 -24.79
CA ASP A 190 14.07 -21.88 -23.54
C ASP A 190 13.33 -21.29 -22.34
N LEU A 191 12.94 -20.02 -22.38
CA LEU A 191 12.15 -19.41 -21.30
C LEU A 191 10.85 -20.19 -21.08
N ASN A 192 10.72 -20.82 -19.92
CA ASN A 192 9.51 -21.46 -19.48
C ASN A 192 9.11 -20.95 -18.09
N VAL A 193 7.97 -21.43 -17.61
CA VAL A 193 7.40 -20.97 -16.34
C VAL A 193 8.28 -21.36 -15.15
N ASP A 194 8.97 -22.51 -15.24
CA ASP A 194 9.86 -23.01 -14.20
C ASP A 194 11.17 -22.22 -14.14
N ILE A 195 11.72 -21.82 -15.29
CA ILE A 195 12.93 -21.00 -15.40
C ILE A 195 12.70 -19.58 -14.88
N LEU A 196 11.47 -19.05 -14.96
CA LEU A 196 11.16 -17.76 -14.35
C LEU A 196 11.25 -17.78 -12.81
N ASP A 197 11.13 -18.95 -12.18
CA ASP A 197 11.16 -19.17 -10.71
C ASP A 197 10.26 -18.22 -9.89
N VAL A 198 9.15 -17.79 -10.47
CA VAL A 198 8.14 -16.90 -9.84
C VAL A 198 7.09 -17.67 -9.03
N HIS A 199 7.30 -18.96 -8.77
CA HIS A 199 6.33 -19.82 -8.08
C HIS A 199 6.27 -19.53 -6.58
N ALA A 200 5.06 -19.42 -6.03
CA ALA A 200 4.86 -19.43 -4.58
C ALA A 200 5.12 -20.86 -4.04
N ASP A 201 6.19 -21.02 -3.27
CA ASP A 201 6.50 -22.26 -2.54
C ASP A 201 6.05 -22.16 -1.05
N ARG A 202 5.97 -23.29 -0.34
CA ARG A 202 5.62 -23.34 1.10
C ARG A 202 6.55 -22.55 2.03
N ASN A 203 7.80 -22.34 1.65
CA ASN A 203 8.83 -21.58 2.36
C ASN A 203 8.84 -20.07 2.00
N THR A 204 8.01 -19.62 1.05
CA THR A 204 7.88 -18.20 0.66
C THR A 204 7.20 -17.37 1.74
N PHE A 205 6.24 -17.98 2.44
CA PHE A 205 5.37 -17.36 3.45
C PHE A 205 6.08 -17.01 4.77
N HIS A 206 7.39 -17.21 4.85
CA HIS A 206 8.14 -17.06 6.10
C HIS A 206 9.41 -16.20 5.97
N ARG A 207 9.74 -15.72 4.76
CA ARG A 207 11.03 -15.09 4.45
C ARG A 207 10.91 -14.08 3.31
N PHE A 208 10.90 -12.79 3.66
CA PHE A 208 10.67 -11.70 2.72
C PHE A 208 11.89 -11.46 1.80
N ASP A 209 13.08 -11.92 2.20
CA ASP A 209 14.27 -12.02 1.34
C ASP A 209 14.06 -13.01 0.17
N ARG A 210 13.45 -14.17 0.43
CA ARG A 210 13.03 -15.15 -0.60
C ARG A 210 11.83 -14.66 -1.40
N PHE A 211 10.91 -13.91 -0.78
CA PHE A 211 9.85 -13.20 -1.49
C PHE A 211 10.45 -12.19 -2.49
N ASN A 212 11.41 -11.38 -2.05
CA ASN A 212 12.18 -10.46 -2.91
C ASN A 212 12.97 -11.18 -4.00
N ALA A 213 13.56 -12.35 -3.72
CA ALA A 213 14.23 -13.17 -4.72
C ALA A 213 13.25 -13.72 -5.78
N LYS A 214 11.99 -13.99 -5.42
CA LYS A 214 10.93 -14.43 -6.36
C LYS A 214 10.37 -13.33 -7.25
N TYR A 215 10.62 -12.07 -6.92
CA TYR A 215 10.43 -10.97 -7.87
C TYR A 215 11.58 -10.83 -8.86
N ASN A 216 12.70 -11.56 -8.70
CA ASN A 216 13.77 -11.63 -9.69
C ASN A 216 13.43 -12.79 -10.65
N PRO A 217 12.88 -12.52 -11.85
CA PRO A 217 12.64 -13.59 -12.81
C PRO A 217 13.97 -14.27 -13.11
N VAL A 218 14.02 -15.60 -13.06
CA VAL A 218 15.24 -16.40 -13.28
C VAL A 218 16.30 -16.24 -12.19
N GLY A 219 15.96 -15.66 -11.03
CA GLY A 219 16.92 -15.37 -9.96
C GLY A 219 17.87 -14.20 -10.29
N GLU A 220 17.69 -13.55 -11.44
CA GLU A 220 18.55 -12.49 -11.94
C GLU A 220 17.89 -11.11 -11.73
N SER A 221 18.57 -10.23 -11.01
CA SER A 221 18.06 -8.89 -10.68
C SER A 221 17.80 -8.02 -11.94
N ARG A 222 18.50 -8.31 -13.04
CA ARG A 222 18.41 -7.57 -14.31
C ARG A 222 17.04 -7.67 -14.97
N LEU A 223 16.41 -8.85 -15.03
CA LEU A 223 15.09 -9.00 -15.64
C LEU A 223 14.00 -8.31 -14.81
N ARG A 224 14.11 -8.34 -13.48
CA ARG A 224 13.23 -7.57 -12.60
C ARG A 224 13.36 -6.08 -12.83
N GLU A 225 14.59 -5.59 -12.94
CA GLU A 225 14.84 -4.17 -13.18
C GLU A 225 14.24 -3.71 -14.50
N VAL A 226 14.33 -4.51 -15.56
CA VAL A 226 13.78 -4.17 -16.87
C VAL A 226 12.25 -4.26 -16.91
N PHE A 227 11.65 -5.33 -16.39
CA PHE A 227 10.22 -5.62 -16.57
C PHE A 227 9.32 -5.23 -15.39
N LEU A 228 9.85 -5.17 -14.17
CA LEU A 228 9.05 -5.12 -12.93
C LEU A 228 9.41 -3.93 -12.01
N LYS A 229 10.23 -2.98 -12.48
CA LYS A 229 10.51 -1.72 -11.78
C LYS A 229 9.92 -0.51 -12.52
N THR A 230 9.51 0.48 -11.74
CA THR A 230 9.02 1.79 -12.21
C THR A 230 10.16 2.72 -12.60
N ASP A 231 11.27 2.71 -11.85
CA ASP A 231 12.48 3.50 -12.10
C ASP A 231 13.56 2.58 -12.69
N ASN A 232 13.73 2.66 -14.01
CA ASN A 232 14.78 1.97 -14.77
C ASN A 232 15.18 2.83 -15.99
N HIS A 233 16.15 2.38 -16.80
CA HIS A 233 16.62 3.12 -17.99
C HIS A 233 15.48 3.50 -18.97
N MET A 234 14.45 2.67 -19.05
CA MET A 234 13.28 2.86 -19.92
C MET A 234 12.11 3.55 -19.19
N ASN A 235 12.36 4.18 -18.03
CA ASN A 235 11.36 4.81 -17.18
C ASN A 235 10.13 3.91 -16.93
N GLY A 236 10.34 2.61 -16.69
CA GLY A 236 9.29 1.67 -16.28
C GLY A 236 8.21 1.39 -17.34
N THR A 237 8.45 1.69 -18.62
CA THR A 237 7.49 1.51 -19.72
C THR A 237 6.95 0.09 -19.83
N TYR A 238 7.81 -0.93 -19.75
CA TYR A 238 7.35 -2.33 -19.78
C TYR A 238 6.50 -2.70 -18.57
N PHE A 239 6.89 -2.25 -17.37
CA PHE A 239 6.10 -2.50 -16.18
C PHE A 239 4.71 -1.87 -16.29
N ALA A 240 4.63 -0.62 -16.75
CA ALA A 240 3.36 0.05 -17.01
C ALA A 240 2.49 -0.70 -18.03
N ARG A 241 3.08 -1.19 -19.13
CA ARG A 241 2.37 -1.99 -20.14
C ARG A 241 1.78 -3.27 -19.54
N ILE A 242 2.53 -3.98 -18.69
CA ILE A 242 2.04 -5.19 -18.04
C ILE A 242 0.87 -4.87 -17.09
N ILE A 243 1.02 -3.84 -16.25
CA ILE A 243 -0.05 -3.40 -15.34
C ILE A 243 -1.30 -3.01 -16.12
N LYS A 244 -1.16 -2.32 -17.26
CA LYS A 244 -2.30 -1.95 -18.10
C LYS A 244 -3.03 -3.16 -18.67
N GLU A 245 -2.31 -4.21 -19.08
CA GLU A 245 -2.95 -5.46 -19.50
C GLU A 245 -3.76 -6.09 -18.36
N VAL A 246 -3.22 -6.11 -17.13
CA VAL A 246 -3.94 -6.59 -15.95
C VAL A 246 -5.16 -5.69 -15.63
N MET A 247 -5.03 -4.37 -15.79
CA MET A 247 -6.13 -3.43 -15.58
C MET A 247 -7.27 -3.63 -16.58
N VAL A 248 -6.96 -3.95 -17.84
CA VAL A 248 -7.96 -4.26 -18.87
C VAL A 248 -8.73 -5.52 -18.48
N ASP A 249 -8.03 -6.60 -18.11
CA ASP A 249 -8.65 -7.83 -17.64
C ASP A 249 -9.57 -7.59 -16.42
N LEU A 250 -9.16 -6.71 -15.50
CA LEU A 250 -9.97 -6.30 -14.35
C LEU A 250 -11.21 -5.47 -14.74
N GLN A 251 -11.11 -4.60 -15.75
CA GLN A 251 -12.24 -3.82 -16.25
C GLN A 251 -13.27 -4.67 -16.99
N GLU A 252 -12.81 -5.68 -17.75
CA GLU A 252 -13.70 -6.67 -18.36
C GLU A 252 -14.50 -7.44 -17.29
N ASN A 253 -13.89 -7.67 -16.12
CA ASN A 253 -14.56 -8.24 -14.96
C ASN A 253 -15.19 -7.16 -14.06
N LYS A 254 -16.40 -6.71 -14.43
CA LYS A 254 -17.20 -5.66 -13.74
C LYS A 254 -17.22 -5.72 -12.20
N TYR A 255 -17.10 -6.90 -11.60
CA TYR A 255 -17.27 -7.09 -10.16
C TYR A 255 -15.95 -7.28 -9.38
N THR A 256 -14.79 -7.20 -10.04
CA THR A 256 -13.50 -7.43 -9.39
C THR A 256 -12.68 -6.15 -9.36
N TYR A 257 -12.20 -5.80 -8.17
CA TYR A 257 -11.40 -4.62 -7.88
C TYR A 257 -10.09 -5.05 -7.21
N ALA A 258 -9.07 -4.21 -7.27
CA ALA A 258 -7.79 -4.50 -6.66
C ALA A 258 -7.14 -3.25 -6.04
N GLU A 259 -6.42 -3.47 -4.94
CA GLU A 259 -5.63 -2.47 -4.23
C GLU A 259 -4.12 -2.81 -4.30
N PRO A 260 -3.49 -2.75 -5.48
CA PRO A 260 -2.08 -3.07 -5.65
C PRO A 260 -1.15 -2.11 -4.91
N ARG A 261 -0.10 -2.68 -4.33
CA ARG A 261 0.96 -1.96 -3.62
C ARG A 261 2.14 -1.61 -4.52
N ILE A 262 2.56 -0.35 -4.49
CA ILE A 262 3.68 0.17 -5.26
C ILE A 262 4.74 0.82 -4.35
N SER A 263 6.01 0.54 -4.59
CA SER A 263 7.08 0.91 -3.65
C SER A 263 7.51 2.38 -3.75
N ILE A 264 7.72 3.00 -2.60
CA ILE A 264 8.63 4.14 -2.40
C ILE A 264 9.70 3.68 -1.41
N TYR A 265 10.97 3.77 -1.80
CA TYR A 265 12.11 3.28 -1.02
C TYR A 265 12.68 4.35 -0.08
N CYS A 266 12.31 5.62 -0.25
CA CYS A 266 12.73 6.72 0.63
C CYS A 266 14.25 6.97 0.65
N LYS A 267 14.96 6.67 -0.46
CA LYS A 267 16.39 7.00 -0.63
C LYS A 267 16.57 8.46 -1.04
N ASN A 268 15.62 9.00 -1.79
CA ASN A 268 15.62 10.39 -2.22
C ASN A 268 14.19 10.96 -2.34
N LYS A 269 14.06 12.28 -2.19
CA LYS A 269 12.78 13.02 -2.35
C LYS A 269 12.18 12.92 -3.75
N ASN A 270 13.02 12.74 -4.78
CA ASN A 270 12.60 12.71 -6.18
C ASN A 270 11.87 11.41 -6.56
N GLU A 271 11.89 10.38 -5.72
CA GLU A 271 11.18 9.11 -5.96
C GLU A 271 9.67 9.33 -6.17
N TRP A 272 9.06 10.23 -5.39
CA TRP A 272 7.64 10.59 -5.54
C TRP A 272 7.35 11.20 -6.90
N SER A 273 8.16 12.18 -7.32
CA SER A 273 8.02 12.83 -8.62
C SER A 273 8.17 11.81 -9.74
N LYS A 274 9.22 10.98 -9.71
CA LYS A 274 9.44 9.91 -10.69
C LYS A 274 8.28 8.93 -10.78
N LEU A 275 7.74 8.50 -9.63
CA LEU A 275 6.63 7.56 -9.57
C LEU A 275 5.35 8.18 -10.15
N ALA A 276 5.05 9.44 -9.80
CA ALA A 276 3.90 10.15 -10.33
C ALA A 276 4.02 10.37 -11.84
N THR A 277 5.20 10.81 -12.31
CA THR A 277 5.52 10.94 -13.73
C THR A 277 5.33 9.61 -14.47
N TRP A 278 5.80 8.49 -13.90
CA TRP A 278 5.62 7.16 -14.47
C TRP A 278 4.14 6.80 -14.61
N ALA A 279 3.33 7.04 -13.58
CA ALA A 279 1.90 6.71 -13.58
C ALA A 279 1.11 7.54 -14.60
N LEU A 280 1.35 8.86 -14.66
CA LEU A 280 0.64 9.76 -15.57
C LEU A 280 1.09 9.58 -17.03
N ARG A 281 2.41 9.55 -17.29
CA ARG A 281 2.92 9.44 -18.67
C ARG A 281 2.51 8.14 -19.35
N ASN A 282 2.43 7.05 -18.60
CA ASN A 282 2.00 5.77 -19.15
C ASN A 282 0.48 5.56 -19.03
N ASP A 283 -0.25 6.50 -18.43
CA ASP A 283 -1.69 6.42 -18.15
C ASP A 283 -2.06 5.09 -17.47
N VAL A 284 -1.47 4.86 -16.29
CA VAL A 284 -1.64 3.64 -15.48
C VAL A 284 -2.78 3.85 -14.48
N HIS A 285 -3.99 4.00 -15.03
CA HIS A 285 -5.21 4.25 -14.27
C HIS A 285 -6.31 3.24 -14.64
N SER A 286 -7.14 2.89 -13.65
CA SER A 286 -8.38 2.15 -13.86
C SER A 286 -9.40 2.50 -12.77
N PRO A 287 -10.70 2.59 -13.08
CA PRO A 287 -11.74 2.73 -12.06
C PRO A 287 -11.79 1.54 -11.09
N HIS A 288 -11.23 0.39 -11.48
CA HIS A 288 -11.20 -0.83 -10.69
C HIS A 288 -10.00 -0.92 -9.73
N VAL A 289 -9.07 0.03 -9.84
CA VAL A 289 -7.77 -0.03 -9.17
C VAL A 289 -7.53 1.22 -8.33
N ARG A 290 -7.05 1.02 -7.09
CA ARG A 290 -6.51 2.07 -6.22
C ARG A 290 -5.17 1.65 -5.67
N TRP A 291 -4.27 2.61 -5.48
CA TRP A 291 -2.89 2.31 -5.10
C TRP A 291 -2.70 2.40 -3.59
N LEU A 292 -1.98 1.43 -3.03
CA LEU A 292 -1.30 1.60 -1.74
C LEU A 292 0.19 1.85 -1.98
N VAL A 293 0.77 2.75 -1.21
CA VAL A 293 2.21 2.99 -1.25
C VAL A 293 2.87 2.10 -0.21
N GLN A 294 3.68 1.15 -0.65
CA GLN A 294 4.47 0.32 0.25
C GLN A 294 5.83 0.97 0.53
N VAL A 295 6.23 0.97 1.79
CA VAL A 295 7.44 1.60 2.31
C VAL A 295 8.31 0.52 2.95
N PRO A 296 9.36 0.06 2.26
CA PRO A 296 10.27 -0.94 2.79
C PRO A 296 11.11 -0.44 3.98
N ARG A 297 11.16 -1.18 5.09
CA ARG A 297 11.94 -0.84 6.30
C ARG A 297 13.42 -1.21 6.16
N LEU A 298 14.12 -0.58 5.21
CA LEU A 298 15.50 -0.91 4.82
C LEU A 298 16.52 0.17 5.21
N TYR A 299 16.27 0.92 6.29
CA TYR A 299 17.15 2.01 6.72
C TYR A 299 18.58 1.55 7.02
N ASP A 300 18.74 0.40 7.68
CA ASP A 300 20.02 -0.24 7.95
C ASP A 300 20.88 -0.38 6.68
N ILE A 301 20.29 -0.88 5.59
CA ILE A 301 20.96 -1.03 4.29
C ILE A 301 21.38 0.34 3.74
N TYR A 302 20.54 1.36 3.88
CA TYR A 302 20.83 2.71 3.39
C TYR A 302 21.90 3.40 4.24
N ARG A 303 21.93 3.10 5.54
CA ARG A 303 22.92 3.62 6.48
C ARG A 303 24.30 3.04 6.21
N ILE A 304 24.41 1.73 6.06
CA ILE A 304 25.66 1.03 5.73
C ILE A 304 26.22 1.52 4.39
N ASN A 305 25.36 1.73 3.39
CA ASN A 305 25.76 2.26 2.09
C ASN A 305 25.97 3.78 2.08
N LYS A 306 25.88 4.46 3.23
CA LYS A 306 26.05 5.92 3.39
C LYS A 306 25.12 6.76 2.50
N LEU A 307 23.94 6.22 2.18
CA LEU A 307 22.91 6.93 1.43
C LEU A 307 22.13 7.89 2.34
N LEU A 308 21.95 7.52 3.62
CA LEU A 308 21.23 8.32 4.61
C LEU A 308 22.10 8.57 5.85
N ARG A 309 21.96 9.75 6.45
CA ARG A 309 22.72 10.17 7.63
C ARG A 309 22.07 9.75 8.94
N ASN A 310 20.75 9.85 9.02
CA ASN A 310 19.94 9.51 10.17
C ASN A 310 18.55 9.09 9.71
N PHE A 311 17.73 8.60 10.64
CA PHE A 311 16.36 8.19 10.32
C PHE A 311 15.47 9.36 9.91
N GLN A 312 15.79 10.60 10.31
CA GLN A 312 15.06 11.79 9.85
C GLN A 312 15.11 11.95 8.34
N GLU A 313 16.26 11.73 7.69
CA GLU A 313 16.36 11.83 6.22
C GLU A 313 15.43 10.81 5.51
N PHE A 314 15.21 9.63 6.11
CA PHE A 314 14.24 8.67 5.60
C PHE A 314 12.81 9.23 5.65
N LEU A 315 12.43 9.85 6.77
CA LEU A 315 11.11 10.48 6.95
C LEU A 315 10.94 11.72 6.05
N ASP A 316 11.99 12.52 5.88
CA ASP A 316 12.02 13.67 4.96
C ASP A 316 11.74 13.21 3.53
N ASN A 317 12.40 12.15 3.08
CA ASN A 317 12.21 11.58 1.74
C ASN A 317 10.79 11.05 1.54
N LEU A 318 10.16 10.54 2.59
CA LEU A 318 8.80 10.00 2.53
C LEU A 318 7.73 11.09 2.57
N PHE A 319 7.83 12.05 3.49
CA PHE A 319 6.73 12.97 3.81
C PHE A 319 6.90 14.39 3.27
N ASP A 320 8.11 14.92 3.09
CA ASP A 320 8.28 16.30 2.61
C ASP A 320 7.57 16.56 1.28
N PRO A 321 7.74 15.70 0.24
CA PRO A 321 7.07 15.93 -1.04
C PRO A 321 5.54 15.91 -0.91
N LEU A 322 5.01 15.11 0.03
CA LEU A 322 3.57 15.00 0.29
C LEU A 322 3.03 16.24 0.99
N PHE A 323 3.76 16.81 1.95
CA PHE A 323 3.36 18.06 2.59
C PHE A 323 3.46 19.23 1.63
N GLN A 324 4.54 19.33 0.85
CA GLN A 324 4.72 20.39 -0.14
C GLN A 324 3.57 20.42 -1.16
N VAL A 325 3.27 19.28 -1.79
CA VAL A 325 2.18 19.20 -2.77
C VAL A 325 0.80 19.36 -2.14
N SER A 326 0.64 19.01 -0.87
CA SER A 326 -0.62 19.23 -0.16
C SER A 326 -0.83 20.69 0.24
N VAL A 327 0.22 21.50 0.42
CA VAL A 327 0.10 22.95 0.67
C VAL A 327 -0.07 23.72 -0.64
N ASP A 328 0.76 23.38 -1.63
CA ASP A 328 0.73 23.97 -2.97
C ASP A 328 0.70 22.85 -4.03
N PRO A 329 -0.48 22.52 -4.57
CA PRO A 329 -0.62 21.54 -5.64
C PRO A 329 0.14 21.92 -6.92
N SER A 330 0.44 23.20 -7.14
CA SER A 330 1.16 23.66 -8.33
C SER A 330 2.66 23.36 -8.28
N SER A 331 3.22 23.11 -7.09
CA SER A 331 4.62 22.72 -6.90
C SER A 331 4.98 21.40 -7.61
N ASN A 332 4.04 20.44 -7.63
CA ASN A 332 4.18 19.18 -8.36
C ASN A 332 2.79 18.66 -8.81
N PRO A 333 2.28 19.13 -9.96
CA PRO A 333 0.95 18.78 -10.42
C PRO A 333 0.79 17.29 -10.73
N GLU A 334 1.84 16.63 -11.22
CA GLU A 334 1.81 15.20 -11.52
C GLU A 334 1.65 14.38 -10.23
N LEU A 335 2.40 14.72 -9.18
CA LEU A 335 2.27 14.07 -7.87
C LEU A 335 0.88 14.32 -7.28
N HIS A 336 0.36 15.54 -7.35
CA HIS A 336 -0.98 15.85 -6.85
C HIS A 336 -2.06 14.96 -7.49
N LYS A 337 -2.03 14.85 -8.82
CA LYS A 337 -2.93 13.99 -9.60
C LYS A 337 -2.74 12.51 -9.29
N PHE A 338 -1.50 12.06 -9.08
CA PHE A 338 -1.25 10.67 -8.68
C PHE A 338 -1.85 10.36 -7.30
N LEU A 339 -1.68 11.28 -6.33
CA LEU A 339 -2.15 11.09 -4.96
C LEU A 339 -3.67 10.96 -4.83
N THR A 340 -4.47 11.46 -5.79
CA THR A 340 -5.93 11.23 -5.76
C THR A 340 -6.32 9.77 -5.99
N HIS A 341 -5.40 8.97 -6.54
CA HIS A 341 -5.57 7.54 -6.79
C HIS A 341 -4.91 6.66 -5.72
N VAL A 342 -4.14 7.27 -4.81
CA VAL A 342 -3.53 6.61 -3.66
C VAL A 342 -4.50 6.65 -2.49
N ILE A 343 -4.71 5.51 -1.85
CA ILE A 343 -5.65 5.37 -0.73
C ILE A 343 -4.95 5.18 0.61
N GLY A 344 -3.68 4.74 0.63
CA GLY A 344 -3.02 4.44 1.89
C GLY A 344 -1.55 4.08 1.77
N PHE A 345 -0.96 3.83 2.94
CA PHE A 345 0.43 3.47 3.13
C PHE A 345 0.54 2.12 3.82
N ASP A 346 1.57 1.37 3.44
CA ASP A 346 1.87 0.05 3.96
C ASP A 346 3.35 -0.02 4.33
N SER A 347 3.68 -0.43 5.55
CA SER A 347 5.06 -0.67 5.97
C SER A 347 5.42 -2.14 5.74
N VAL A 348 6.50 -2.40 5.00
CA VAL A 348 6.89 -3.75 4.59
C VAL A 348 8.36 -4.04 4.92
N ASP A 349 8.69 -5.26 5.33
CA ASP A 349 10.03 -5.88 5.35
C ASP A 349 9.88 -7.30 5.90
N ASP A 350 10.97 -8.06 5.99
CA ASP A 350 11.02 -9.34 6.69
C ASP A 350 10.77 -9.20 8.20
N GLU A 351 9.54 -9.51 8.63
CA GLU A 351 9.14 -9.49 10.04
C GLU A 351 9.89 -10.53 10.90
N SER A 352 10.58 -11.51 10.30
CA SER A 352 11.34 -12.52 11.04
C SER A 352 12.73 -12.04 11.48
N LYS A 353 13.21 -10.91 10.95
CA LYS A 353 14.50 -10.32 11.36
C LYS A 353 14.46 -9.99 12.86
N PRO A 354 15.51 -10.36 13.61
CA PRO A 354 15.58 -9.99 15.02
C PRO A 354 15.68 -8.46 15.12
N GLU A 355 14.89 -7.90 16.03
CA GLU A 355 14.92 -6.49 16.41
C GLU A 355 14.77 -6.36 17.93
N ASN A 356 15.16 -5.22 18.49
CA ASN A 356 14.86 -4.90 19.88
C ASN A 356 13.45 -4.27 19.98
N PRO A 357 12.42 -4.99 20.48
CA PRO A 357 11.06 -4.48 20.48
C PRO A 357 10.80 -3.42 21.56
N ASN A 358 11.75 -3.21 22.48
CA ASN A 358 11.55 -2.34 23.64
C ASN A 358 11.70 -0.87 23.24
N LEU A 359 10.57 -0.16 23.19
CA LEU A 359 10.54 1.29 23.09
C LEU A 359 10.48 1.91 24.47
N HIS A 360 11.26 2.97 24.67
CA HIS A 360 11.29 3.74 25.91
C HIS A 360 11.00 5.21 25.59
N GLU A 361 10.54 5.97 26.59
CA GLU A 361 10.30 7.42 26.40
C GLU A 361 11.56 8.17 25.96
N HIS A 362 12.74 7.65 26.33
CA HIS A 362 14.04 8.22 26.01
C HIS A 362 14.69 7.61 24.75
N THR A 363 13.95 6.80 23.99
CA THR A 363 14.45 6.32 22.68
C THR A 363 14.80 7.54 21.80
N LYS A 364 15.94 7.46 21.10
CA LYS A 364 16.45 8.54 20.24
C LYS A 364 15.36 9.03 19.29
N THR A 365 15.25 10.35 19.10
CA THR A 365 14.37 10.92 18.08
C THR A 365 14.94 10.67 16.68
N PRO A 366 14.15 10.77 15.60
CA PRO A 366 14.63 10.46 14.25
C PRO A 366 15.84 11.29 13.82
N GLU A 367 15.96 12.53 14.29
CA GLU A 367 17.12 13.38 13.99
C GLU A 367 18.42 12.85 14.61
N LEU A 368 18.31 12.16 15.74
CA LEU A 368 19.40 11.63 16.53
C LEU A 368 19.65 10.14 16.28
N TRP A 369 18.76 9.45 15.54
CA TRP A 369 18.94 8.04 15.20
C TRP A 369 19.94 7.92 14.05
N ASP A 370 21.21 7.75 14.39
CA ASP A 370 22.35 7.61 13.48
C ASP A 370 23.02 6.22 13.55
N ASP A 371 22.48 5.33 14.36
CA ASP A 371 22.93 3.95 14.55
C ASP A 371 22.83 3.13 13.26
N GLU A 372 23.70 2.13 13.11
CA GLU A 372 23.67 1.18 11.98
C GLU A 372 22.55 0.15 12.11
N GLU A 373 22.04 -0.07 13.32
CA GLU A 373 20.89 -0.94 13.59
C GLU A 373 19.59 -0.31 13.04
N ASN A 374 18.75 -1.15 12.44
CA ASN A 374 17.45 -0.72 11.94
C ASN A 374 16.53 -0.32 13.11
N PRO A 375 15.80 0.82 13.03
CA PRO A 375 14.79 1.12 14.02
C PRO A 375 13.76 -0.02 14.15
N PRO A 376 13.24 -0.30 15.36
CA PRO A 376 12.23 -1.33 15.55
C PRO A 376 10.96 -1.07 14.75
N TYR A 377 10.20 -2.11 14.41
CA TYR A 377 8.93 -2.02 13.71
C TYR A 377 7.97 -0.98 14.33
N ALA A 378 7.81 -1.03 15.65
CA ALA A 378 6.92 -0.15 16.40
C ALA A 378 7.35 1.33 16.31
N TYR A 379 8.65 1.60 16.09
CA TYR A 379 9.20 2.93 15.89
C TYR A 379 8.84 3.47 14.49
N TYR A 380 9.10 2.68 13.45
CA TYR A 380 8.69 3.00 12.07
C TYR A 380 7.20 3.32 12.00
N LEU A 381 6.38 2.44 12.57
CA LEU A 381 4.94 2.56 12.47
C LEU A 381 4.41 3.82 13.18
N TYR A 382 4.97 4.18 14.34
CA TYR A 382 4.60 5.42 15.04
C TYR A 382 4.93 6.66 14.21
N TYR A 383 6.14 6.79 13.67
CA TYR A 383 6.50 7.99 12.90
C TYR A 383 5.77 8.06 11.56
N MET A 384 5.46 6.91 10.94
CA MET A 384 4.55 6.88 9.79
C MET A 384 3.15 7.34 10.18
N TYR A 385 2.58 6.82 11.27
CA TYR A 385 1.26 7.22 11.79
C TYR A 385 1.19 8.71 12.11
N ALA A 386 2.12 9.22 12.92
CA ALA A 386 2.09 10.60 13.41
C ALA A 386 2.14 11.60 12.25
N ASN A 387 3.01 11.36 11.26
CA ASN A 387 3.10 12.21 10.07
C ASN A 387 1.89 12.05 9.14
N LEU A 388 1.33 10.85 8.99
CA LEU A 388 0.10 10.63 8.22
C LEU A 388 -1.11 11.34 8.87
N VAL A 389 -1.24 11.32 10.19
CA VAL A 389 -2.32 12.04 10.90
C VAL A 389 -2.21 13.55 10.69
N MET A 390 -1.00 14.09 10.72
CA MET A 390 -0.75 15.52 10.44
C MET A 390 -1.06 15.87 8.98
N LEU A 391 -0.59 15.05 8.04
CA LEU A 391 -0.85 15.22 6.62
C LEU A 391 -2.34 15.11 6.30
N ASN A 392 -3.04 14.14 6.88
CA ASN A 392 -4.47 13.94 6.66
C ASN A 392 -5.32 15.09 7.19
N GLN A 393 -4.97 15.68 8.33
CA GLN A 393 -5.65 16.89 8.82
C GLN A 393 -5.48 18.05 7.83
N LEU A 394 -4.26 18.28 7.35
CA LEU A 394 -4.00 19.30 6.33
C LEU A 394 -4.79 19.05 5.03
N ARG A 395 -4.76 17.81 4.52
CA ARG A 395 -5.46 17.43 3.28
C ARG A 395 -6.97 17.55 3.44
N LYS A 396 -7.52 17.12 4.57
CA LYS A 396 -8.95 17.22 4.88
C LYS A 396 -9.43 18.67 4.95
N GLU A 397 -8.66 19.59 5.54
CA GLU A 397 -8.98 21.02 5.56
C GLU A 397 -9.00 21.68 4.17
N GLN A 398 -8.36 21.04 3.19
CA GLN A 398 -8.33 21.50 1.79
C GLN A 398 -9.30 20.75 0.88
N GLY A 399 -10.09 19.83 1.42
CA GLY A 399 -11.01 19.00 0.62
C GLY A 399 -10.30 17.95 -0.24
N LEU A 400 -9.05 17.61 0.07
CA LEU A 400 -8.27 16.57 -0.60
C LEU A 400 -8.53 15.19 0.03
N ASN A 401 -8.24 14.12 -0.71
CA ASN A 401 -8.33 12.75 -0.19
C ASN A 401 -7.30 12.51 0.92
N THR A 402 -7.65 11.67 1.88
CA THR A 402 -6.78 11.25 2.99
C THR A 402 -6.27 9.84 2.80
N PHE A 403 -5.24 9.47 3.54
CA PHE A 403 -4.58 8.17 3.43
C PHE A 403 -4.75 7.34 4.70
N VAL A 404 -5.00 6.06 4.53
CA VAL A 404 -5.08 5.09 5.64
C VAL A 404 -3.74 4.39 5.85
N LEU A 405 -3.45 3.96 7.07
CA LEU A 405 -2.25 3.16 7.38
C LEU A 405 -2.65 1.69 7.49
N ARG A 406 -2.12 0.85 6.58
CA ARG A 406 -2.42 -0.59 6.48
C ARG A 406 -1.12 -1.42 6.36
N PRO A 407 -0.33 -1.55 7.44
CA PRO A 407 0.99 -2.18 7.39
C PRO A 407 0.90 -3.71 7.21
N HIS A 408 1.97 -4.31 6.69
CA HIS A 408 2.26 -5.71 6.95
C HIS A 408 2.55 -5.87 8.44
N CYS A 409 1.81 -6.78 9.06
CA CYS A 409 1.90 -7.02 10.49
C CYS A 409 1.49 -8.44 10.87
N GLY A 410 2.35 -9.11 11.62
CA GLY A 410 2.06 -10.39 12.23
C GLY A 410 1.99 -11.53 11.23
N GLU A 411 2.71 -11.46 10.11
CA GLU A 411 3.08 -12.63 9.32
C GLU A 411 4.09 -13.47 10.10
N ALA A 412 5.10 -12.80 10.66
CA ALA A 412 6.14 -13.35 11.52
C ALA A 412 6.44 -12.36 12.66
N GLY A 413 7.63 -12.45 13.26
CA GLY A 413 8.07 -11.48 14.27
C GLY A 413 7.43 -11.60 15.66
N PRO A 414 7.74 -10.66 16.57
CA PRO A 414 7.19 -10.60 17.92
C PRO A 414 5.74 -10.09 17.94
N ALA A 415 4.98 -10.51 18.96
CA ALA A 415 3.58 -10.08 19.14
C ALA A 415 3.42 -8.56 19.33
N THR A 416 4.49 -7.86 19.73
CA THR A 416 4.52 -6.40 19.88
C THR A 416 4.26 -5.66 18.56
N HIS A 417 4.52 -6.28 17.40
CA HIS A 417 4.13 -5.72 16.10
C HIS A 417 2.61 -5.53 16.01
N LEU A 418 1.86 -6.57 16.39
CA LEU A 418 0.40 -6.54 16.40
C LEU A 418 -0.14 -5.54 17.42
N SER A 419 0.53 -5.38 18.57
CA SER A 419 0.21 -4.35 19.57
C SER A 419 0.35 -2.94 18.98
N ALA A 420 1.45 -2.66 18.29
CA ALA A 420 1.68 -1.38 17.64
C ALA A 420 0.65 -1.11 16.53
N ALA A 421 0.37 -2.10 15.69
CA ALA A 421 -0.63 -1.97 14.63
C ALA A 421 -2.05 -1.84 15.18
N PHE A 422 -2.40 -2.51 16.27
CA PHE A 422 -3.70 -2.35 16.94
C PHE A 422 -3.95 -0.91 17.42
N LEU A 423 -2.90 -0.22 17.88
CA LEU A 423 -3.02 1.16 18.35
C LEU A 423 -3.04 2.19 17.22
N LEU A 424 -2.34 1.92 16.10
CA LEU A 424 -2.00 2.94 15.11
C LEU A 424 -2.61 2.72 13.72
N ALA A 425 -2.91 1.48 13.33
CA ALA A 425 -3.34 1.12 11.98
C ALA A 425 -4.85 0.90 11.88
N GLU A 426 -5.41 1.09 10.68
CA GLU A 426 -6.83 0.85 10.40
C GLU A 426 -7.10 -0.59 9.99
N ASN A 427 -6.12 -1.23 9.35
CA ASN A 427 -6.15 -2.62 8.94
C ASN A 427 -4.72 -3.17 8.97
N ILE A 428 -4.55 -4.50 9.00
CA ILE A 428 -3.25 -5.16 8.86
C ILE A 428 -3.26 -6.12 7.68
N SER A 429 -2.11 -6.25 7.04
CA SER A 429 -1.86 -7.32 6.09
C SER A 429 -1.26 -8.51 6.86
N HIS A 430 -1.84 -9.71 6.73
CA HIS A 430 -1.51 -10.97 7.45
C HIS A 430 -2.26 -11.26 8.78
N GLY A 431 -1.74 -10.84 9.93
CA GLY A 431 -2.31 -11.20 11.24
C GLY A 431 -2.21 -12.69 11.63
N LEU A 432 -1.33 -13.48 11.01
CA LEU A 432 -1.13 -14.90 11.31
C LEU A 432 -0.71 -15.16 12.76
N MET A 433 0.01 -14.22 13.37
CA MET A 433 0.49 -14.30 14.74
C MET A 433 -0.60 -14.08 15.80
N LEU A 434 -1.80 -13.60 15.42
CA LEU A 434 -2.97 -13.51 16.32
C LEU A 434 -3.48 -14.88 16.79
N ARG A 435 -3.02 -15.97 16.16
CA ARG A 435 -3.32 -17.34 16.59
C ARG A 435 -2.58 -17.76 17.87
N LYS A 436 -1.50 -17.06 18.21
CA LYS A 436 -0.70 -17.29 19.42
C LYS A 436 -1.17 -16.34 20.50
#